data_AF-A0A959S835-F1
#
_entry.id   AF-A0A959S835-F1
#
_cell.length_a   1.000
_cell.length_b   1.000
_cell.length_c   1.000
_cell.angle_alpha   90.00
_cell.angle_beta   90.00
_cell.angle_gamma   90.00
#
_symmetry.space_group_name_H-M   'P 1'
#
loop_
_entity.id
_entity.type
_entity.pdbx_description
1 polymer ?
#
loop_
_entity_poly.entity_id
_entity_poly.type
_entity_poly.pdbx_seq_one_letter_code
_entity_poly.pdbx_strand_id
1 'polypeptide(L)'
;MKRLLLPIAFALVAEPMNSCGPDYTTSEDFRFWLLQPQLADARALHPFYFTTEILYSTDYDAITALPYAANIAEWHAVVGDAVPDEAIAHALYGTTSATAKNNAFLARLAQLKSGWPEYFAFALRCEKLNTSPDP
;
A
#
# COMPACT_ATOMS: atom_id res chain seq x y z
N MET A 1 -55.79 -12.43 -29.92
CA MET A 1 -54.61 -11.54 -29.93
C MET A 1 -54.21 -11.22 -28.49
N LYS A 2 -53.27 -11.97 -27.91
CA LYS A 2 -52.72 -11.69 -26.56
C LYS A 2 -51.27 -11.24 -26.74
N ARG A 3 -51.01 -9.96 -26.44
CA ARG A 3 -49.67 -9.37 -26.43
C ARG A 3 -48.98 -9.81 -25.14
N LEU A 4 -47.95 -10.65 -25.25
CA LEU A 4 -47.02 -10.92 -24.15
C LEU A 4 -45.88 -9.90 -24.25
N LEU A 5 -45.85 -8.98 -23.29
CA LEU A 5 -44.73 -8.07 -23.04
C LEU A 5 -43.60 -8.86 -22.36
N LEU A 6 -42.46 -9.01 -23.02
CA LEU A 6 -41.22 -9.47 -22.38
C LEU A 6 -40.70 -8.37 -21.44
N PRO A 7 -40.38 -8.68 -20.17
CA PRO A 7 -39.60 -7.76 -19.34
C PRO A 7 -38.15 -7.75 -19.82
N ILE A 8 -37.66 -6.54 -20.14
CA ILE A 8 -36.26 -6.23 -20.39
C ILE A 8 -35.50 -6.45 -19.08
N ALA A 9 -34.63 -7.46 -19.04
CA ALA A 9 -33.68 -7.64 -17.97
C ALA A 9 -32.63 -6.52 -18.06
N PHE A 10 -32.72 -5.52 -17.17
CA PHE A 10 -31.63 -4.60 -16.90
C PHE A 10 -30.49 -5.41 -16.26
N ALA A 11 -29.52 -5.80 -17.08
CA ALA A 11 -28.22 -6.21 -16.57
C ALA A 11 -27.55 -4.96 -15.99
N LEU A 12 -27.68 -4.79 -14.67
CA LEU A 12 -26.80 -3.94 -13.87
C LEU A 12 -25.39 -4.53 -14.00
N VAL A 13 -24.63 -4.02 -14.96
CA VAL A 13 -23.19 -4.17 -14.98
C VAL A 13 -22.69 -3.32 -13.82
N ALA A 14 -22.46 -3.96 -12.68
CA ALA A 14 -21.70 -3.35 -11.60
C ALA A 14 -20.27 -3.20 -12.13
N GLU A 15 -19.93 -1.99 -12.58
CA GLU A 15 -18.52 -1.64 -12.74
C GLU A 15 -17.84 -1.81 -11.36
N PRO A 16 -16.61 -2.33 -11.31
CA PRO A 16 -15.85 -2.25 -10.07
C PRO A 16 -15.63 -0.77 -9.81
N MET A 17 -16.45 -0.20 -8.93
CA MET A 17 -16.10 1.06 -8.29
C MET A 17 -14.73 0.80 -7.69
N ASN A 18 -13.72 1.50 -8.21
CA ASN A 18 -12.46 1.69 -7.49
C ASN A 18 -12.86 2.36 -6.18
N SER A 19 -13.13 1.53 -5.19
CA SER A 19 -13.19 1.94 -3.80
C SER A 19 -11.89 2.68 -3.55
N CYS A 20 -11.96 4.00 -3.47
CA CYS A 20 -11.12 4.69 -2.52
C CYS A 20 -11.42 3.97 -1.20
N GLY A 21 -10.54 3.03 -0.82
CA GLY A 21 -10.55 2.51 0.53
C GLY A 21 -10.54 3.68 1.51
N PRO A 22 -10.93 3.46 2.78
CA PRO A 22 -10.85 4.51 3.80
C PRO A 22 -9.53 5.28 3.64
N ASP A 23 -9.66 6.58 3.38
CA ASP A 23 -8.51 7.44 3.19
C ASP A 23 -7.84 7.61 4.56
N TYR A 24 -6.88 6.75 4.87
CA TYR A 24 -6.15 6.76 6.13
C TYR A 24 -5.28 8.01 6.32
N THR A 25 -5.16 8.89 5.31
CA THR A 25 -4.43 10.15 5.43
C THR A 25 -5.30 11.30 5.92
N THR A 26 -6.62 11.13 5.91
CA THR A 26 -7.58 12.01 6.58
C THR A 26 -8.27 11.20 7.65
N SER A 27 -7.85 11.35 8.91
CA SER A 27 -8.59 10.83 10.06
C SER A 27 -10.08 11.12 9.84
N GLU A 28 -10.89 10.10 9.63
CA GLU A 28 -12.32 10.28 9.37
C GLU A 28 -12.93 10.94 10.61
N ASP A 29 -13.07 12.26 10.53
CA ASP A 29 -13.70 13.10 11.54
C ASP A 29 -15.20 12.80 11.53
N PHE A 30 -15.58 11.69 12.16
CA PHE A 30 -16.98 11.33 12.30
C PHE A 30 -17.67 12.35 13.19
N ARG A 31 -18.62 13.09 12.61
CA ARG A 31 -19.60 13.81 13.42
C ARG A 31 -20.41 12.75 14.19
N PHE A 32 -20.20 12.66 15.50
CA PHE A 32 -20.90 11.75 16.43
C PHE A 32 -22.43 11.67 16.23
N TRP A 33 -22.99 12.73 15.66
CA TRP A 33 -24.37 12.96 15.28
C TRP A 33 -24.94 11.91 14.31
N LEU A 34 -24.10 11.19 13.56
CA LEU A 34 -24.54 10.11 12.66
C LEU A 34 -25.04 8.87 13.42
N LEU A 35 -24.46 8.56 14.59
CA LEU A 35 -24.80 7.37 15.37
C LEU A 35 -25.87 7.64 16.44
N GLN A 36 -26.04 8.90 16.85
CA GLN A 36 -27.06 9.33 17.82
C GLN A 36 -27.68 10.68 17.42
N PRO A 37 -28.54 10.71 16.39
CA PRO A 37 -29.13 11.94 15.87
C PRO A 37 -29.93 12.72 16.91
N GLN A 38 -30.45 12.07 17.95
CA GLN A 38 -31.16 12.72 19.07
C GLN A 38 -30.28 13.66 19.91
N LEU A 39 -28.96 13.50 19.88
CA LEU A 39 -28.05 14.43 20.54
C LEU A 39 -27.90 15.72 19.75
N ALA A 40 -28.46 15.77 18.53
CA ALA A 40 -28.34 16.93 17.70
C ALA A 40 -29.08 18.17 18.21
N ASP A 41 -30.16 17.91 18.95
CA ASP A 41 -31.01 18.96 19.51
C ASP A 41 -30.46 19.48 20.86
N ALA A 42 -29.42 18.86 21.41
CA ALA A 42 -28.77 19.28 22.64
C ALA A 42 -27.82 20.47 22.38
N ARG A 43 -28.40 21.67 22.20
CA ARG A 43 -27.69 22.94 21.91
C ARG A 43 -26.57 23.34 22.89
N ALA A 44 -26.46 22.68 24.03
CA ALA A 44 -25.44 22.94 25.04
C ALA A 44 -24.11 22.19 24.80
N LEU A 45 -24.07 21.22 23.87
CA LEU A 45 -22.88 20.40 23.63
C LEU A 45 -22.15 20.85 22.36
N HIS A 46 -20.87 21.15 22.50
CA HIS A 46 -20.00 21.37 21.34
C HIS A 46 -19.80 20.04 20.59
N PRO A 47 -19.77 20.07 19.24
CA PRO A 47 -19.33 18.90 18.48
C PRO A 47 -17.91 18.53 18.93
N PHE A 48 -17.73 17.28 19.35
CA PHE A 48 -16.39 16.71 19.52
C PHE A 48 -16.18 15.69 18.41
N TYR A 49 -14.96 15.67 17.87
CA TYR A 49 -14.50 14.69 16.91
C TYR A 49 -13.84 13.56 17.67
N PHE A 50 -14.15 12.32 17.30
CA PHE A 50 -13.40 11.17 17.77
C PHE A 50 -12.89 10.43 16.55
N THR A 51 -11.60 10.09 16.58
CA THR A 51 -11.03 9.17 15.60
C THR A 51 -11.40 7.74 16.01
N THR A 52 -11.69 6.90 15.04
CA THR A 52 -11.89 5.45 15.25
C THR A 52 -10.62 4.77 15.73
N GLU A 53 -9.46 5.43 15.73
CA GLU A 53 -8.21 4.95 16.33
C GLU A 53 -8.36 4.55 17.82
N ILE A 54 -9.29 5.16 18.55
CA ILE A 54 -9.60 4.77 19.94
C ILE A 54 -10.24 3.38 19.99
N LEU A 55 -10.97 2.98 18.95
CA LEU A 55 -11.66 1.69 18.86
C LEU A 55 -10.80 0.63 18.17
N TYR A 56 -9.94 1.04 17.24
CA TYR A 56 -9.01 0.19 16.50
C TYR A 56 -7.66 0.88 16.46
N SER A 57 -6.71 0.46 17.30
CA SER A 57 -5.34 0.97 17.19
C SER A 57 -4.78 0.57 15.82
N THR A 58 -4.59 1.55 14.95
CA THR A 58 -3.92 1.34 13.67
C THR A 58 -2.44 1.12 13.95
N ASP A 59 -1.92 -0.04 13.58
CA ASP A 59 -0.48 -0.31 13.62
C ASP A 59 0.18 0.40 12.42
N TYR A 60 0.49 1.68 12.63
CA TYR A 60 1.12 2.52 11.62
C TYR A 60 2.50 1.99 11.21
N ASP A 61 3.21 1.28 12.09
CA ASP A 61 4.49 0.64 11.76
C ASP A 61 4.26 -0.53 10.79
N ALA A 62 3.24 -1.35 11.03
CA ALA A 62 2.86 -2.41 10.11
C ALA A 62 2.40 -1.87 8.75
N ILE A 63 1.63 -0.77 8.73
CA ILE A 63 1.19 -0.14 7.48
C ILE A 63 2.37 0.44 6.70
N THR A 64 3.27 1.15 7.38
CA THR A 64 4.46 1.71 6.74
C THR A 64 5.43 0.62 6.27
N ALA A 65 5.40 -0.57 6.87
CA ALA A 65 6.18 -1.74 6.42
C ALA A 65 5.64 -2.40 5.13
N LEU A 66 4.36 -2.22 4.76
CA LEU A 66 3.73 -2.90 3.63
C LEU A 66 4.46 -2.69 2.28
N PRO A 67 4.87 -1.46 1.90
CA PRO A 67 5.60 -1.25 0.64
C PRO A 67 6.95 -1.96 0.61
N TYR A 68 7.64 -2.04 1.76
CA TYR A 68 8.93 -2.75 1.86
C TYR A 68 8.75 -4.26 1.64
N ALA A 69 7.71 -4.84 2.24
CA ALA A 69 7.39 -6.27 2.07
C ALA A 69 7.02 -6.59 0.61
N ALA A 70 6.22 -5.74 -0.04
CA ALA A 70 5.87 -5.90 -1.44
C ALA A 70 7.12 -5.84 -2.35
N ASN A 71 8.00 -4.86 -2.15
CA ASN A 71 9.22 -4.72 -2.96
C ASN A 71 10.16 -5.92 -2.76
N ILE A 72 10.33 -6.41 -1.53
CA ILE A 72 11.13 -7.61 -1.26
C ILE A 72 10.54 -8.82 -2.01
N ALA A 73 9.22 -9.02 -1.96
CA ALA A 73 8.55 -10.12 -2.65
C ALA A 73 8.72 -10.05 -4.19
N GLU A 74 8.64 -8.85 -4.77
CA GLU A 74 8.86 -8.64 -6.20
C GLU A 74 10.29 -9.02 -6.62
N TRP A 75 11.29 -8.56 -5.88
CA TRP A 75 12.68 -8.93 -6.13
C TRP A 75 12.94 -10.41 -5.89
N HIS A 76 12.31 -11.00 -4.88
CA HIS A 76 12.41 -12.43 -4.59
C HIS A 76 11.87 -13.26 -5.77
N ALA A 77 10.76 -12.86 -6.37
CA ALA A 77 10.22 -13.51 -7.58
C ALA A 77 11.19 -13.44 -8.78
N VAL A 78 12.04 -12.42 -8.86
CA VAL A 78 13.05 -12.27 -9.92
C VAL A 78 14.27 -13.18 -9.67
N VAL A 79 14.77 -13.26 -8.44
CA VAL A 79 16.02 -13.97 -8.13
C VAL A 79 15.82 -15.45 -7.77
N GLY A 80 14.63 -15.80 -7.30
CA GLY A 80 14.17 -17.13 -6.90
C GLY A 80 14.55 -17.53 -5.47
N ASP A 81 13.95 -18.64 -5.02
CA ASP A 81 13.94 -19.15 -3.62
C ASP A 81 15.32 -19.45 -3.01
N ALA A 82 16.39 -19.46 -3.81
CA ALA A 82 17.75 -19.67 -3.33
C ALA A 82 18.34 -18.41 -2.65
N VAL A 83 17.71 -17.25 -2.81
CA VAL A 83 18.14 -15.99 -2.20
C VAL A 83 17.24 -15.65 -1.02
N PRO A 84 17.79 -15.48 0.19
CA PRO A 84 16.99 -15.10 1.35
C PRO A 84 16.49 -13.65 1.25
N ASP A 85 15.27 -13.40 1.71
CA ASP A 85 14.64 -12.08 1.74
C ASP A 85 15.48 -11.06 2.50
N GLU A 86 16.22 -11.47 3.54
CA GLU A 86 17.11 -10.59 4.29
C GLU A 86 18.26 -10.06 3.44
N ALA A 87 18.73 -10.83 2.45
CA ALA A 87 19.76 -10.35 1.53
C ALA A 87 19.19 -9.30 0.56
N ILE A 88 17.93 -9.46 0.14
CA ILE A 88 17.21 -8.49 -0.69
C ILE A 88 17.00 -7.20 0.11
N ALA A 89 16.47 -7.32 1.34
CA ALA A 89 16.24 -6.20 2.25
C ALA A 89 17.55 -5.45 2.56
N HIS A 90 18.66 -6.17 2.81
CA HIS A 90 19.96 -5.54 3.05
C HIS A 90 20.47 -4.77 1.83
N ALA A 91 20.24 -5.26 0.62
CA ALA A 91 20.68 -4.56 -0.60
C ALA A 91 19.83 -3.32 -0.92
N LEU A 92 18.53 -3.35 -0.59
CA LEU A 92 17.61 -2.23 -0.83
C LEU A 92 17.71 -1.16 0.26
N TYR A 93 17.75 -1.58 1.53
CA TYR A 93 17.49 -0.72 2.69
C TYR A 93 18.62 -0.76 3.74
N GLY A 94 19.67 -1.54 3.50
CA GLY A 94 20.80 -1.65 4.41
C GLY A 94 21.55 -0.33 4.57
N THR A 95 21.96 -0.04 5.81
CA THR A 95 22.80 1.12 6.14
C THR A 95 24.27 0.94 5.73
N THR A 96 24.70 -0.31 5.52
CA THR A 96 26.04 -0.65 5.05
C THR A 96 26.03 -1.00 3.58
N SER A 97 27.08 -0.60 2.85
CA SER A 97 27.18 -0.86 1.41
C SER A 97 27.20 -2.37 1.11
N ALA A 98 26.12 -2.85 0.51
CA ALA A 98 26.05 -4.19 -0.06
C ALA A 98 26.79 -4.25 -1.42
N THR A 99 27.45 -5.38 -1.67
CA THR A 99 28.14 -5.68 -2.93
C THR A 99 27.91 -7.14 -3.30
N ALA A 100 28.16 -7.51 -4.56
CA ALA A 100 28.09 -8.92 -4.98
C ALA A 100 29.07 -9.85 -4.23
N LYS A 101 30.06 -9.31 -3.50
CA LYS A 101 31.00 -10.12 -2.69
C LYS A 101 30.45 -10.50 -1.31
N ASN A 102 29.52 -9.71 -0.76
CA ASN A 102 29.03 -9.85 0.62
C ASN A 102 27.51 -9.89 0.72
N ASN A 103 26.80 -9.98 -0.41
CA ASN A 103 25.34 -10.04 -0.44
C ASN A 103 24.88 -11.04 -1.52
N ALA A 104 24.14 -12.08 -1.11
CA ALA A 104 23.71 -13.18 -1.96
C ALA A 104 22.73 -12.73 -3.06
N PHE A 105 21.86 -11.75 -2.76
CA PHE A 105 20.95 -11.17 -3.74
C PHE A 105 21.74 -10.49 -4.87
N LEU A 106 22.71 -9.62 -4.55
CA LEU A 106 23.52 -8.94 -5.56
C LEU A 106 24.40 -9.90 -6.36
N ALA A 107 24.91 -10.96 -5.72
CA ALA A 107 25.64 -12.02 -6.40
C ALA A 107 24.76 -12.77 -7.41
N ARG A 108 23.52 -13.09 -7.03
CA ARG A 108 22.54 -13.77 -7.88
C ARG A 108 22.07 -12.87 -9.02
N LEU A 109 21.74 -11.61 -8.71
CA LEU A 109 21.29 -10.60 -9.66
C LEU A 109 22.31 -10.39 -10.78
N ALA A 110 23.60 -10.33 -10.47
CA ALA A 110 24.67 -10.19 -11.46
C ALA A 110 24.77 -11.35 -12.46
N GLN A 111 24.17 -12.50 -12.16
CA GLN A 111 24.12 -13.66 -13.05
C GLN A 111 22.86 -13.69 -13.92
N LEU A 112 21.87 -12.84 -13.61
CA LEU A 112 20.65 -12.76 -14.40
C LEU A 112 20.93 -12.05 -15.72
N LYS A 113 20.33 -12.57 -16.79
CA LYS A 113 20.37 -11.96 -18.13
C LYS A 113 19.28 -10.87 -18.23
N SER A 114 19.23 -10.17 -19.36
CA SER A 114 18.12 -9.24 -19.68
C SER A 114 18.09 -7.91 -18.91
N GLY A 115 19.23 -7.42 -18.43
CA GLY A 115 19.33 -6.05 -17.92
C GLY A 115 18.91 -5.85 -16.46
N TRP A 116 18.69 -6.93 -15.70
CA TRP A 116 18.29 -6.86 -14.29
C TRP A 116 19.28 -6.08 -13.41
N PRO A 117 20.62 -6.28 -13.52
CA PRO A 117 21.57 -5.46 -12.77
C PRO A 117 21.45 -3.96 -13.07
N GLU A 118 21.26 -3.59 -14.33
CA GLU A 118 21.12 -2.22 -14.79
C GLU A 118 19.80 -1.61 -14.30
N TYR A 119 18.71 -2.38 -14.36
CA TYR A 119 17.40 -1.98 -13.86
C TYR A 119 17.44 -1.75 -12.33
N PHE A 120 18.04 -2.66 -11.57
CA PHE A 120 18.22 -2.50 -10.13
C PHE A 120 19.02 -1.24 -9.79
N ALA A 121 20.13 -1.01 -10.49
CA ALA A 121 20.93 0.20 -10.29
C ALA A 121 20.16 1.47 -10.64
N PHE A 122 19.27 1.42 -11.64
CA PHE A 122 18.37 2.52 -11.99
C PHE A 122 17.31 2.75 -10.92
N ALA A 123 16.61 1.70 -10.46
CA ALA A 123 15.62 1.77 -9.41
C ALA A 123 16.17 2.41 -8.12
N LEU A 124 17.36 1.98 -7.68
CA LEU A 124 18.04 2.59 -6.53
C LEU A 124 18.35 4.08 -6.70
N ARG A 125 18.63 4.55 -7.93
CA ARG A 125 18.83 5.98 -8.18
C ARG A 125 17.51 6.75 -8.09
N CYS A 126 16.43 6.20 -8.65
CA CYS A 126 15.11 6.79 -8.56
C CYS A 126 14.63 6.90 -7.11
N GLU A 127 14.85 5.85 -6.32
CA GLU A 127 14.47 5.87 -4.90
C GLU A 127 15.26 6.93 -4.12
N LYS A 128 16.58 7.01 -4.34
CA LYS A 128 17.40 8.08 -3.75
C LYS A 128 16.92 9.48 -4.11
N LEU A 129 16.50 9.71 -5.35
CA LEU A 129 15.94 11.00 -5.78
C LEU A 129 14.62 11.32 -5.08
N ASN A 130 13.78 10.31 -4.86
CA ASN A 130 12.49 10.48 -4.16
C ASN A 130 12.67 10.70 -2.64
N THR A 131 13.73 10.13 -2.05
CA THR A 131 14.04 10.28 -0.62
C THR A 131 14.99 11.44 -0.30
N SER A 132 15.57 12.07 -1.32
CA SER A 132 16.41 13.25 -1.10
C SER A 132 15.50 14.41 -0.76
N PRO A 133 15.70 15.11 0.37
CA PRO A 133 15.01 16.38 0.58
C PRO A 133 15.37 17.30 -0.58
N ASP A 134 14.36 17.92 -1.18
CA ASP A 134 14.52 18.99 -2.17
C ASP A 134 15.57 19.99 -1.62
N PRO A 135 16.57 20.43 -2.41
CA PRO A 135 17.61 21.34 -1.93
C PRO A 135 17.04 22.66 -1.37
#